data_AF-A0A395YEJ3-F1
#
_entry.id   AF-A0A395YEJ3-F1
#
_cell.length_a   1.000
_cell.length_b   1.000
_cell.length_c   1.000
_cell.angle_alpha   90.00
_cell.angle_beta   90.00
_cell.angle_gamma   90.00
#
_symmetry.space_group_name_H-M   'P 1'
#
loop_
_entity.id
_entity.type
_entity.pdbx_description
1 polymer ?
#
loop_
_entity_poly.entity_id
_entity_poly.type
_entity_poly.pdbx_seq_one_letter_code
_entity_poly.pdbx_strand_id
1 'polypeptide(L)'
;MAGNCDICGEKLGFRKFHCQDGVVCKKCYAVVSNGFTETITKKTLAELKKTYKANAVPIDLGEDGFVVTRKIQSLLLIDEQNKKFCISGNPTVSKEYSRPEIYHYEDLMGYMLICEPELTPEELVHLKEDKKTVKVIKKLKVRMKIKGVGIKDLVVLASPVRSSTYAFRKSYQVAMDILKELNAIKEA
;
A
#
# COMPACT_ATOMS: atom_id res chain seq x y z
N MET A 1 8.27 27.79 -28.18
CA MET A 1 7.71 28.38 -26.94
C MET A 1 7.73 27.32 -25.86
N ALA A 2 8.48 27.55 -24.77
CA ALA A 2 8.40 26.68 -23.59
C ALA A 2 7.04 26.90 -22.95
N GLY A 3 6.13 25.92 -23.07
CA GLY A 3 4.84 25.97 -22.37
C GLY A 3 5.06 25.92 -20.86
N ASN A 4 4.08 26.39 -20.09
CA ASN A 4 4.10 26.22 -18.64
C ASN A 4 3.40 24.91 -18.27
N CYS A 5 3.72 24.36 -17.10
CA CYS A 5 3.02 23.22 -16.53
C CYS A 5 1.61 23.63 -16.13
N ASP A 6 0.59 22.91 -16.60
CA ASP A 6 -0.81 23.25 -16.33
C ASP A 6 -1.26 22.94 -14.88
N ILE A 7 -0.39 22.29 -14.10
CA ILE A 7 -0.61 22.01 -12.66
C ILE A 7 0.09 23.04 -11.78
N CYS A 8 1.41 23.23 -11.93
CA CYS A 8 2.21 24.07 -11.03
C CYS A 8 2.63 25.42 -11.63
N GLY A 9 2.41 25.66 -12.92
CA GLY A 9 2.82 26.89 -13.60
C GLY A 9 4.33 27.01 -13.90
N GLU A 10 5.18 26.08 -13.45
CA GLU A 10 6.62 26.09 -13.77
C GLU A 10 6.86 25.95 -15.28
N LYS A 11 7.91 26.59 -15.81
CA LYS A 11 8.32 26.46 -17.21
C LYS A 11 8.65 25.00 -17.54
N LEU A 12 8.07 24.47 -18.60
CA LEU A 12 8.39 23.11 -19.07
C LEU A 12 9.77 23.11 -19.74
N GLY A 13 10.61 22.18 -19.29
CA GLY A 13 11.86 21.84 -19.98
C GLY A 13 11.63 20.92 -21.18
N PHE A 14 12.70 20.29 -21.67
CA PHE A 14 12.66 19.39 -22.83
C PHE A 14 11.75 18.16 -22.64
N ARG A 15 11.60 17.67 -21.41
CA ARG A 15 10.71 16.55 -21.08
C ARG A 15 9.39 17.07 -20.49
N LYS A 16 8.35 17.04 -21.31
CA LYS A 16 6.95 17.32 -20.95
C LYS A 16 6.11 16.05 -21.08
N PHE A 17 5.12 15.91 -20.21
CA PHE A 17 4.20 14.77 -20.19
C PHE A 17 2.82 15.24 -20.59
N HIS A 18 2.19 14.54 -21.52
CA HIS A 18 0.88 14.90 -22.06
C HIS A 18 -0.24 14.14 -21.33
N CYS A 19 -1.29 14.86 -20.95
CA CYS A 19 -2.59 14.30 -20.57
C CYS A 19 -3.62 14.55 -21.68
N GLN A 20 -4.88 14.22 -21.45
CA GLN A 20 -5.93 14.31 -22.48
C GLN A 20 -6.09 15.74 -23.03
N ASP A 21 -5.94 16.73 -22.17
CA ASP A 21 -6.27 18.14 -22.40
C ASP A 21 -5.18 19.12 -21.90
N GLY A 22 -3.94 18.65 -21.72
CA GLY A 22 -2.82 19.53 -21.34
C GLY A 22 -1.46 18.85 -21.16
N VAL A 23 -0.53 19.58 -20.53
CA VAL A 23 0.88 19.20 -20.33
C VAL A 23 1.37 19.48 -18.91
N VAL A 24 2.12 18.51 -18.38
CA VAL A 24 2.66 18.56 -17.02
C VAL A 24 4.17 18.35 -16.99
N CYS A 25 4.85 18.98 -16.01
CA CYS A 25 6.29 18.82 -15.80
C CYS A 25 6.60 17.46 -15.15
N LYS A 26 7.88 17.05 -15.15
CA LYS A 26 8.32 15.77 -14.53
C LYS A 26 7.95 15.68 -13.04
N LYS A 27 8.05 16.78 -12.29
CA LYS A 27 7.72 16.81 -10.86
C LYS A 27 6.24 16.55 -10.63
N CYS A 28 5.37 17.30 -11.31
CA CYS A 28 3.92 17.09 -11.23
C CYS A 28 3.55 15.70 -11.74
N TYR A 29 4.16 15.24 -12.84
CA TYR A 29 3.96 13.90 -13.36
C TYR A 29 4.25 12.85 -12.29
N ALA A 30 5.37 12.92 -11.58
CA ALA A 30 5.68 11.98 -10.50
C ALA A 30 4.55 11.89 -9.45
N VAL A 31 3.96 13.02 -9.08
CA VAL A 31 2.87 13.09 -8.09
C VAL A 31 1.56 12.52 -8.65
N VAL A 32 1.17 12.90 -9.87
CA VAL A 32 -0.12 12.51 -10.46
C VAL A 32 -0.11 11.12 -11.12
N SER A 33 1.08 10.55 -11.34
CA SER A 33 1.29 9.18 -11.82
C SER A 33 1.60 8.20 -10.70
N ASN A 34 1.37 8.58 -9.44
CA ASN A 34 1.58 7.70 -8.29
C ASN A 34 3.04 7.17 -8.24
N GLY A 35 4.02 8.04 -8.43
CA GLY A 35 5.43 7.66 -8.48
C GLY A 35 5.84 6.97 -9.78
N PHE A 36 5.33 7.42 -10.92
CA PHE A 36 5.60 6.86 -12.26
C PHE A 36 5.02 5.45 -12.50
N THR A 37 4.04 5.04 -11.72
CA THR A 37 3.38 3.73 -11.84
C THR A 37 2.22 3.73 -12.83
N GLU A 38 1.64 4.90 -13.12
CA GLU A 38 0.50 5.05 -14.03
C GLU A 38 0.76 6.04 -15.16
N THR A 39 0.24 5.75 -16.36
CA THR A 39 0.20 6.71 -17.47
C THR A 39 -0.95 7.70 -17.32
N ILE A 40 -0.70 8.98 -17.58
CA ILE A 40 -1.71 10.05 -17.44
C ILE A 40 -2.38 10.45 -18.77
N THR A 41 -2.01 9.82 -19.89
CA THR A 41 -2.42 10.24 -21.25
C THR A 41 -3.93 10.24 -21.47
N LYS A 42 -4.67 9.38 -20.77
CA LYS A 42 -6.13 9.27 -20.84
C LYS A 42 -6.87 10.04 -19.74
N LYS A 43 -6.14 10.70 -18.84
CA LYS A 43 -6.74 11.45 -17.71
C LYS A 43 -6.88 12.92 -18.08
N THR A 44 -7.94 13.55 -17.59
CA THR A 44 -8.18 14.98 -17.73
C THR A 44 -7.35 15.79 -16.73
N LEU A 45 -7.10 17.05 -17.04
CA LEU A 45 -6.36 17.97 -16.18
C LEU A 45 -7.06 18.18 -14.84
N ALA A 46 -8.40 18.16 -14.84
CA ALA A 46 -9.21 18.25 -13.64
C ALA A 46 -8.98 17.05 -12.71
N GLU A 47 -8.94 15.83 -13.25
CA GLU A 47 -8.62 14.62 -12.49
C GLU A 47 -7.19 14.69 -11.93
N LEU A 48 -6.22 15.06 -12.76
CA LEU A 48 -4.83 15.17 -12.34
C LEU A 48 -4.64 16.24 -11.26
N LYS A 49 -5.37 17.37 -11.30
CA LYS A 49 -5.35 18.38 -10.23
C LYS A 49 -5.91 17.85 -8.91
N LYS A 50 -6.95 17.00 -8.94
CA LYS A 50 -7.46 16.33 -7.73
C LYS A 50 -6.41 15.38 -7.15
N THR A 51 -5.82 14.52 -7.99
CA THR A 51 -4.74 13.61 -7.58
C THR A 51 -3.54 14.38 -7.04
N TYR A 52 -3.16 15.49 -7.70
CA TYR A 52 -2.07 16.34 -7.25
C TYR A 52 -2.33 16.89 -5.85
N LYS A 53 -3.52 17.43 -5.57
CA LYS A 53 -3.86 17.92 -4.23
C LYS A 53 -3.80 16.81 -3.16
N ALA A 54 -4.22 15.60 -3.49
CA ALA A 54 -4.17 14.46 -2.58
C ALA A 54 -2.73 13.98 -2.31
N ASN A 55 -1.88 13.98 -3.35
CA ASN A 55 -0.55 13.36 -3.28
C ASN A 55 0.59 14.36 -3.03
N ALA A 56 0.40 15.66 -3.29
CA ALA A 56 1.44 16.68 -3.19
C ALA A 56 1.75 17.11 -1.76
N VAL A 57 0.87 16.79 -0.80
CA VAL A 57 1.19 16.95 0.63
C VAL A 57 2.47 16.15 0.90
N PRO A 58 3.46 16.66 1.65
CA PRO A 58 4.59 15.86 2.11
C PRO A 58 4.12 14.72 3.01
N ILE A 59 4.76 13.55 2.95
CA ILE A 59 4.50 12.52 3.97
C ILE A 59 5.16 13.04 5.23
N ASP A 60 4.39 13.20 6.30
CA ASP A 60 4.97 13.52 7.59
C ASP A 60 5.77 12.32 8.07
N LEU A 61 7.09 12.50 8.13
CA LEU A 61 8.02 11.48 8.63
C LEU A 61 8.29 11.67 10.13
N GLY A 62 7.77 12.74 10.75
CA GLY A 62 8.16 13.21 12.08
C GLY A 62 9.57 13.80 12.13
N GLU A 63 9.94 14.38 13.27
CA GLU A 63 11.23 15.07 13.47
C GLU A 63 12.44 14.13 13.24
N ASP A 64 12.35 12.88 13.68
CA ASP A 64 13.42 11.87 13.53
C ASP A 64 13.43 11.18 12.16
N GLY A 65 12.49 11.54 11.28
CA GLY A 65 12.32 10.88 9.98
C GLY A 65 11.84 9.42 10.08
N PHE A 66 12.11 8.66 9.02
CA PHE A 66 11.76 7.24 8.91
C PHE A 66 12.92 6.43 8.29
N VAL A 67 13.47 5.49 9.05
CA VAL A 67 14.60 4.64 8.66
C VAL A 67 14.13 3.20 8.57
N VAL A 68 14.14 2.63 7.35
CA VAL A 68 13.72 1.24 7.14
C VAL A 68 14.77 0.29 7.73
N THR A 69 14.50 -0.29 8.89
CA THR A 69 15.34 -1.34 9.50
C THR A 69 14.93 -2.74 9.04
N ARG A 70 13.62 -2.97 8.86
CA ARG A 70 13.07 -4.20 8.29
C ARG A 70 11.92 -3.90 7.34
N LYS A 71 11.58 -4.87 6.49
CA LYS A 71 10.42 -4.76 5.59
C LYS A 71 9.83 -6.13 5.26
N ILE A 72 8.52 -6.13 5.06
CA ILE A 72 7.79 -7.23 4.46
C ILE A 72 7.36 -6.79 3.06
N GLN A 73 8.15 -7.21 2.07
CA GLN A 73 7.97 -6.83 0.68
C GLN A 73 7.81 -5.30 0.53
N SER A 74 6.76 -4.86 -0.17
CA SER A 74 6.32 -3.48 -0.30
C SER A 74 4.97 -3.26 0.40
N LEU A 75 4.70 -3.97 1.49
CA LEU A 75 3.44 -3.91 2.23
C LEU A 75 3.60 -3.21 3.59
N LEU A 76 4.63 -3.59 4.33
CA LEU A 76 4.90 -3.09 5.67
C LEU A 76 6.39 -2.79 5.80
N LEU A 77 6.74 -1.56 6.13
CA LEU A 77 8.09 -1.15 6.46
C LEU A 77 8.17 -0.87 7.95
N ILE A 78 9.29 -1.25 8.57
CA ILE A 78 9.51 -1.13 10.00
C ILE A 78 10.72 -0.23 10.23
N ASP A 79 10.57 0.69 11.16
CA ASP A 79 11.62 1.54 11.71
C ASP A 79 11.71 1.27 13.22
N GLU A 80 12.62 0.38 13.59
CA GLU A 80 12.86 0.06 14.99
C GLU A 80 13.57 1.18 15.75
N GLN A 81 14.34 2.02 15.06
CA GLN A 81 15.13 3.08 15.71
C GLN A 81 14.19 4.15 16.26
N ASN A 82 13.20 4.53 15.46
CA ASN A 82 12.23 5.56 15.83
C ASN A 82 10.91 4.99 16.33
N LYS A 83 10.80 3.66 16.50
CA LYS A 83 9.57 2.93 16.87
C LYS A 83 8.37 3.33 15.99
N LYS A 84 8.55 3.31 14.67
CA LYS A 84 7.53 3.62 13.67
C LYS A 84 7.35 2.45 12.70
N PHE A 85 6.16 2.33 12.12
CA PHE A 85 5.92 1.44 11.00
C PHE A 85 5.14 2.15 9.90
N CYS A 86 5.36 1.74 8.66
CA CYS A 86 4.73 2.32 7.49
C CYS A 86 3.91 1.25 6.76
N ILE A 87 2.61 1.51 6.60
CA ILE A 87 1.76 0.76 5.68
C ILE A 87 1.95 1.40 4.32
N SER A 88 2.74 0.75 3.47
CA SER A 88 2.90 1.21 2.10
C SER A 88 1.67 0.85 1.30
N GLY A 89 1.18 1.80 0.51
CA GLY A 89 0.14 1.46 -0.45
C GLY A 89 0.67 0.48 -1.46
N ASN A 90 -0.03 -0.64 -1.63
CA ASN A 90 0.38 -1.72 -2.50
C ASN A 90 -0.57 -1.86 -3.69
N PRO A 91 -0.48 -0.94 -4.68
CA PRO A 91 -1.34 -0.97 -5.86
C PRO A 91 -1.20 -2.27 -6.67
N THR A 92 -0.08 -2.98 -6.57
CA THR A 92 0.10 -4.28 -7.24
C THR A 92 -0.89 -5.33 -6.72
N VAL A 93 -1.24 -5.27 -5.44
CA VAL A 93 -2.20 -6.19 -4.81
C VAL A 93 -3.59 -5.56 -4.72
N SER A 94 -3.72 -4.33 -4.20
CA SER A 94 -5.02 -3.66 -4.04
C SER A 94 -5.64 -3.19 -5.36
N LYS A 95 -4.86 -3.09 -6.45
CA LYS A 95 -5.21 -2.43 -7.72
C LYS A 95 -5.52 -0.93 -7.58
N GLU A 96 -5.32 -0.38 -6.40
CA GLU A 96 -5.59 1.01 -6.07
C GLU A 96 -4.34 1.60 -5.40
N TYR A 97 -3.91 2.77 -5.88
CA TYR A 97 -2.89 3.52 -5.18
C TYR A 97 -3.43 3.99 -3.84
N SER A 98 -2.77 3.58 -2.76
CA SER A 98 -2.88 4.24 -1.47
C SER A 98 -1.58 4.96 -1.14
N ARG A 99 -1.71 6.12 -0.54
CA ARG A 99 -0.56 6.87 -0.05
C ARG A 99 0.05 6.10 1.14
N PRO A 100 1.38 5.99 1.24
CA PRO A 100 2.00 5.40 2.42
C PRO A 100 1.60 6.17 3.69
N GLU A 101 1.26 5.43 4.74
CA GLU A 101 0.88 5.98 6.04
C GLU A 101 1.86 5.47 7.10
N ILE A 102 2.43 6.39 7.88
CA ILE A 102 3.40 6.10 8.94
C ILE A 102 2.70 6.27 10.28
N TYR A 103 2.93 5.34 11.19
CA TYR A 103 2.37 5.32 12.53
C TYR A 103 3.45 5.01 13.56
N HIS A 104 3.26 5.46 14.79
CA HIS A 104 4.09 5.02 15.91
C HIS A 104 3.62 3.65 16.39
N TYR A 105 4.53 2.90 17.01
CA TYR A 105 4.21 1.58 17.58
C TYR A 105 3.06 1.65 18.58
N GLU A 106 3.02 2.70 19.41
CA GLU A 106 1.98 2.95 20.41
C GLU A 106 0.58 3.17 19.82
N ASP A 107 0.48 3.53 18.53
CA ASP A 107 -0.80 3.71 17.87
C ASP A 107 -1.45 2.38 17.50
N LEU A 108 -0.71 1.27 17.46
CA LEU A 108 -1.23 -0.05 17.12
C LEU A 108 -2.03 -0.64 18.30
N MET A 109 -3.35 -0.47 18.26
CA MET A 109 -4.24 -0.98 19.31
C MET A 109 -4.52 -2.48 19.19
N GLY A 110 -4.48 -3.02 17.97
CA GLY A 110 -4.73 -4.43 17.73
C GLY A 110 -4.74 -4.78 16.25
N TYR A 111 -4.69 -6.07 15.96
CA TYR A 111 -4.68 -6.58 14.59
C TYR A 111 -5.27 -7.99 14.52
N MET A 112 -5.77 -8.37 13.34
CA MET A 112 -6.29 -9.70 13.09
C MET A 112 -6.20 -10.06 11.61
N LEU A 113 -6.14 -11.35 11.32
CA LEU A 113 -6.27 -11.87 9.96
C LEU A 113 -7.74 -11.96 9.57
N ILE A 114 -8.08 -11.47 8.38
CA ILE A 114 -9.42 -11.62 7.80
C ILE A 114 -9.31 -12.39 6.50
N CYS A 115 -10.09 -13.46 6.39
CA CYS A 115 -10.21 -14.32 5.22
C CYS A 115 -11.66 -14.33 4.71
N GLU A 116 -11.83 -14.39 3.40
CA GLU A 116 -13.14 -14.61 2.76
C GLU A 116 -13.05 -15.86 1.87
N PRO A 117 -13.82 -16.95 2.12
CA PRO A 117 -14.77 -17.12 3.23
C PRO A 117 -14.08 -17.10 4.60
N GLU A 118 -14.86 -16.80 5.64
CA GLU A 118 -14.37 -16.85 7.02
C GLU A 118 -13.97 -18.29 7.36
N LEU A 119 -12.75 -18.44 7.86
CA LEU A 119 -12.11 -19.71 8.18
C LEU A 119 -11.36 -19.54 9.48
N THR A 120 -11.33 -20.58 10.31
CA THR A 120 -10.55 -20.55 11.54
C THR A 120 -9.04 -20.57 11.23
N PRO A 121 -8.19 -20.12 12.17
CA PRO A 121 -6.74 -20.25 12.01
C PRO A 121 -6.30 -21.69 11.71
N GLU A 122 -6.92 -22.68 12.35
CA GLU A 122 -6.61 -24.10 12.17
C GLU A 122 -6.94 -24.56 10.75
N GLU A 123 -8.10 -24.15 10.21
CA GLU A 123 -8.47 -24.43 8.84
C GLU A 123 -7.50 -23.81 7.83
N LEU A 124 -7.06 -22.58 8.07
CA LEU A 124 -6.10 -21.89 7.19
C LEU A 124 -4.73 -22.57 7.18
N VAL A 125 -4.25 -23.02 8.33
CA VAL A 125 -3.02 -23.83 8.45
C VAL A 125 -3.18 -25.14 7.69
N HIS A 126 -4.29 -25.87 7.91
CA HIS A 126 -4.56 -27.11 7.21
C HIS A 126 -4.59 -26.92 5.69
N LEU A 127 -5.23 -25.87 5.18
CA LEU A 127 -5.28 -25.58 3.74
C LEU A 127 -3.91 -25.20 3.13
N LYS A 128 -2.99 -24.67 3.94
CA LYS A 128 -1.61 -24.39 3.50
C LYS A 128 -0.83 -25.69 3.29
N GLU A 129 -1.00 -26.64 4.20
CA GLU A 129 -0.25 -27.91 4.28
C GLU A 129 -0.85 -29.00 3.39
N ASP A 130 -2.17 -29.20 3.45
CA ASP A 130 -2.88 -30.18 2.64
C ASP A 130 -3.20 -29.63 1.24
N LYS A 131 -2.61 -30.27 0.22
CA LYS A 131 -2.83 -29.90 -1.18
C LYS A 131 -4.09 -30.52 -1.78
N LYS A 132 -4.70 -31.50 -1.11
CA LYS A 132 -5.87 -32.25 -1.60
C LYS A 132 -7.17 -31.52 -1.28
N THR A 133 -7.28 -30.92 -0.10
CA THR A 133 -8.43 -30.09 0.27
C THR A 133 -8.36 -28.73 -0.42
N VAL A 134 -9.32 -28.46 -1.32
CA VAL A 134 -9.37 -27.22 -2.10
C VAL A 134 -10.58 -26.37 -1.69
N LYS A 135 -10.32 -25.19 -1.12
CA LYS A 135 -11.30 -24.12 -0.96
C LYS A 135 -10.90 -22.93 -1.83
N VAL A 136 -11.87 -22.16 -2.31
CA VAL A 136 -11.60 -20.90 -3.02
C VAL A 136 -11.56 -19.78 -2.00
N ILE A 137 -10.39 -19.15 -1.86
CA ILE A 137 -10.16 -17.98 -1.02
C ILE A 137 -10.31 -16.74 -1.89
N LYS A 138 -11.36 -15.96 -1.65
CA LYS A 138 -11.70 -14.74 -2.39
C LYS A 138 -10.79 -13.60 -2.00
N LYS A 139 -10.51 -13.45 -0.71
CA LYS A 139 -9.74 -12.33 -0.16
C LYS A 139 -8.99 -12.74 1.10
N LEU A 140 -7.78 -12.21 1.26
CA LEU A 140 -6.99 -12.32 2.49
C LEU A 140 -6.38 -10.95 2.80
N LYS A 141 -6.55 -10.49 4.03
CA LYS A 141 -6.05 -9.18 4.49
C LYS A 141 -5.72 -9.22 5.97
N VAL A 142 -4.75 -8.40 6.38
CA VAL A 142 -4.48 -8.13 7.78
C VAL A 142 -5.17 -6.83 8.14
N ARG A 143 -6.08 -6.89 9.11
CA ARG A 143 -6.81 -5.74 9.62
C ARG A 143 -6.11 -5.22 10.86
N MET A 144 -5.87 -3.91 10.92
CA MET A 144 -5.20 -3.20 12.01
C MET A 144 -6.15 -2.14 12.56
N LYS A 145 -6.16 -1.98 13.89
CA LYS A 145 -6.84 -0.89 14.58
C LYS A 145 -5.80 0.10 15.07
N ILE A 146 -5.84 1.31 14.55
CA ILE A 146 -4.89 2.38 14.81
C ILE A 146 -5.58 3.48 15.63
N LYS A 147 -4.93 3.91 16.72
CA LYS A 147 -5.39 4.99 17.59
C LYS A 147 -5.55 6.28 16.78
N GLY A 148 -6.64 7.01 17.00
CA GLY A 148 -6.93 8.27 16.31
C GLY A 148 -7.30 8.17 14.82
N VAL A 149 -7.10 7.02 14.17
CA VAL A 149 -7.34 6.82 12.74
C VAL A 149 -8.47 5.82 12.47
N GLY A 150 -8.58 4.75 13.26
CA GLY A 150 -9.59 3.71 13.08
C GLY A 150 -9.03 2.45 12.44
N ILE A 151 -9.79 1.85 11.51
CA ILE A 151 -9.45 0.54 10.92
C ILE A 151 -8.68 0.73 9.62
N LYS A 152 -7.57 -0.01 9.48
CA LYS A 152 -6.78 -0.09 8.25
C LYS A 152 -6.66 -1.55 7.81
N ASP A 153 -6.93 -1.79 6.55
CA ASP A 153 -6.88 -3.13 5.95
C ASP A 153 -5.68 -3.20 4.99
N LEU A 154 -4.74 -4.10 5.29
CA LEU A 154 -3.61 -4.41 4.44
C LEU A 154 -3.92 -5.69 3.64
N VAL A 155 -4.28 -5.52 2.36
CA VAL A 155 -4.70 -6.62 1.49
C VAL A 155 -3.46 -7.37 0.97
N VAL A 156 -3.40 -8.68 1.22
CA VAL A 156 -2.33 -9.57 0.73
C VAL A 156 -2.78 -10.46 -0.44
N LEU A 157 -4.10 -10.55 -0.63
CA LEU A 157 -4.73 -11.28 -1.73
C LEU A 157 -6.05 -10.56 -2.08
N ALA A 158 -6.12 -10.00 -3.29
CA ALA A 158 -7.28 -9.24 -3.76
C ALA A 158 -8.12 -9.96 -4.81
N SER A 159 -7.69 -11.13 -5.28
CA SER A 159 -8.40 -11.90 -6.30
C SER A 159 -8.61 -13.34 -5.85
N PRO A 160 -9.73 -13.97 -6.24
CA PRO A 160 -10.01 -15.34 -5.84
C PRO A 160 -8.94 -16.32 -6.31
N VAL A 161 -8.44 -17.14 -5.38
CA VAL A 161 -7.48 -18.23 -5.67
C VAL A 161 -7.89 -19.50 -4.95
N ARG A 162 -7.51 -20.64 -5.53
CA ARG A 162 -7.67 -21.95 -4.87
C ARG A 162 -6.59 -22.12 -3.80
N SER A 163 -6.95 -22.65 -2.64
CA SER A 163 -6.03 -22.88 -1.51
C SER A 163 -4.85 -23.78 -1.87
N SER A 164 -5.02 -24.72 -2.80
CA SER A 164 -3.94 -25.60 -3.27
C SER A 164 -2.86 -24.89 -4.10
N THR A 165 -3.08 -23.65 -4.52
CA THR A 165 -2.19 -22.91 -5.42
C THR A 165 -1.00 -22.28 -4.68
N TYR A 166 0.08 -22.07 -5.43
CA TYR A 166 1.25 -21.33 -4.94
C TYR A 166 0.90 -19.89 -4.52
N ALA A 167 -0.02 -19.25 -5.23
CA ALA A 167 -0.49 -17.90 -4.92
C ALA A 167 -1.08 -17.81 -3.49
N PHE A 168 -1.99 -18.73 -3.13
CA PHE A 168 -2.53 -18.78 -1.77
C PHE A 168 -1.43 -18.99 -0.73
N ARG A 169 -0.55 -19.99 -0.92
CA ARG A 169 0.49 -20.30 0.07
C ARG A 169 1.44 -19.13 0.30
N LYS A 170 1.82 -18.42 -0.77
CA LYS A 170 2.67 -17.23 -0.65
C LYS A 170 1.94 -16.06 0.00
N SER A 171 0.71 -15.77 -0.39
CA SER A 171 -0.09 -14.71 0.27
C SER A 171 -0.34 -15.01 1.76
N TYR A 172 -0.59 -16.28 2.11
CA TYR A 172 -0.75 -16.70 3.50
C TYR A 172 0.56 -16.55 4.29
N GLN A 173 1.70 -16.96 3.72
CA GLN A 173 2.99 -16.76 4.38
C GLN A 173 3.26 -15.27 4.63
N VAL A 174 3.01 -14.41 3.64
CA VAL A 174 3.15 -12.95 3.80
C VAL A 174 2.25 -12.42 4.90
N ALA A 175 1.00 -12.88 5.00
CA ALA A 175 0.10 -12.50 6.09
C ALA A 175 0.67 -12.91 7.46
N MET A 176 1.21 -14.12 7.58
CA MET A 176 1.82 -14.59 8.84
C MET A 176 3.05 -13.77 9.21
N ASP A 177 3.90 -13.45 8.22
CA ASP A 177 5.08 -12.59 8.44
C ASP A 177 4.63 -11.21 8.96
N ILE A 178 3.54 -10.65 8.41
CA ILE A 178 2.97 -9.37 8.89
C ILE A 178 2.48 -9.50 10.33
N LEU A 179 1.69 -10.53 10.66
CA LEU A 179 1.21 -10.73 12.03
C LEU A 179 2.38 -10.86 13.02
N LYS A 180 3.47 -11.51 12.61
CA LYS A 180 4.68 -11.64 13.43
C LYS A 180 5.32 -10.28 13.72
N GLU A 181 5.51 -9.42 12.72
CA GLU A 181 6.06 -8.07 12.95
C GLU A 181 5.10 -7.20 13.77
N LEU A 182 3.78 -7.28 13.53
CA LEU A 182 2.80 -6.56 14.33
C LEU A 182 2.78 -7.02 15.79
N ASN A 183 3.04 -8.30 16.06
CA ASN A 183 3.21 -8.81 17.41
C ASN A 183 4.47 -8.22 18.07
N ALA A 184 5.60 -8.24 17.36
CA ALA A 184 6.85 -7.66 17.84
C ALA A 184 6.70 -6.14 18.13
N ILE A 185 5.96 -5.41 17.29
CA ILE A 185 5.62 -4.00 17.52
C ILE A 185 4.85 -3.81 18.83
N LYS A 186 3.88 -4.69 19.12
CA LYS A 186 3.03 -4.58 20.31
C LYS A 186 3.74 -4.96 21.61
N GLU A 187 4.77 -5.79 21.52
CA GLU A 187 5.59 -6.25 22.65
C GLU A 187 6.78 -5.33 22.96
N ALA A 188 7.10 -4.36 22.09
CA ALA A 188 8.26 -3.45 22.18
C ALA A 188 7.96 -2.08 22.81
#